data_AF-A0A367ZN11-F1
#
_entry.id   AF-A0A367ZN11-F1
#
_cell.length_a   1.000
_cell.length_b   1.000
_cell.length_c   1.000
_cell.angle_alpha   90.00
_cell.angle_beta   90.00
_cell.angle_gamma   90.00
#
_symmetry.space_group_name_H-M   'P 1'
#
loop_
_entity.id
_entity.type
_entity.pdbx_description
1 polymer ?
#
loop_
_entity_poly.entity_id
_entity_poly.type
_entity_poly.pdbx_seq_one_letter_code
_entity_poly.pdbx_strand_id
1 'polypeptide(L)'
;MQLTFPEFVTPLTASTLADPAAYRGLYAFHKYWGKKPAEPMRYLIQQLSQKGGLVVDPFLGSGISALEAVQLRRRFVGIDINPIGVRLTRMLVSPPAASVLHDALERVSTLVKEAILDSYATAEKKPATHYVWCNGVMEKVWLTNGYNRNRVELPPSEHDLALVERFASYQPQRLRAPRFFTNSRINSSPSLTLKDLFTGRALRNIELLLAAIDDLPKAAQEPMRLALTAAVGQMSKMVFAITGRGKTTGVSNKRMEVGSWVIGYWRPAQHFEINVWNCFEHRVQKLIKAVEQSKPAQDSGKAGGLPAVCAGGADYAILAGDCLALLPQIPDKSVDLIITDPPHGDRIPYLELSEMWNVILGEEPPFESEIVVSNAKERVKKTHDYNQAMSRFLQIASRKLSDSGSLVLFFNARTKESWKFLESFSGSANKAGMGYCGCFPLVYSAASVVQDNREGALRVDYGLVFSGSAVASPSLTDIPGWMPSLPTPKE
;
A
#
# COMPACT_ATOMS: atom_id res chain seq x y z
N MET A 1 -27.37 0.97 -1.54
CA MET A 1 -27.35 1.22 -0.07
C MET A 1 -25.89 1.11 0.42
N GLN A 2 -25.46 1.79 1.48
CA GLN A 2 -24.02 2.08 1.77
C GLN A 2 -23.22 0.93 2.39
N LEU A 3 -22.04 0.60 1.82
CA LEU A 3 -20.98 -0.10 2.55
C LEU A 3 -20.68 0.74 3.80
N THR A 4 -21.00 0.19 4.97
CA THR A 4 -20.63 0.75 6.25
C THR A 4 -19.59 -0.17 6.85
N PHE A 5 -18.37 0.32 6.99
CA PHE A 5 -17.48 -0.30 7.95
C PHE A 5 -18.15 -0.18 9.33
N PRO A 6 -18.20 -1.25 10.14
CA PRO A 6 -18.70 -1.18 11.51
C PRO A 6 -18.02 -0.08 12.35
N GLU A 7 -16.90 0.43 11.86
CA GLU A 7 -15.99 1.37 12.52
C GLU A 7 -16.45 2.84 12.44
N PHE A 8 -17.38 3.19 11.53
CA PHE A 8 -17.90 4.56 11.37
C PHE A 8 -19.43 4.66 11.45
N VAL A 9 -20.03 3.94 12.40
CA VAL A 9 -21.48 4.05 12.71
C VAL A 9 -21.80 5.40 13.36
N THR A 10 -20.81 6.03 14.01
CA THR A 10 -20.91 7.39 14.58
C THR A 10 -20.43 8.41 13.55
N PRO A 11 -21.10 9.57 13.38
CA PRO A 11 -20.58 10.66 12.57
C PRO A 11 -19.18 11.06 13.06
N LEU A 12 -18.21 11.12 12.15
CA LEU A 12 -16.87 11.62 12.49
C LEU A 12 -16.96 13.11 12.83
N THR A 13 -16.45 13.47 14.01
CA THR A 13 -16.24 14.86 14.42
C THR A 13 -14.77 15.22 14.30
N ALA A 14 -14.44 16.52 14.25
CA ALA A 14 -13.06 16.99 14.17
C ALA A 14 -12.16 16.37 15.27
N SER A 15 -12.69 16.21 16.48
CA SER A 15 -12.00 15.58 17.62
C SER A 15 -11.58 14.13 17.40
N THR A 16 -12.30 13.37 16.55
CA THR A 16 -11.95 11.96 16.26
C THR A 16 -10.67 11.81 15.45
N LEU A 17 -10.18 12.88 14.83
CA LEU A 17 -8.93 12.87 14.07
C LEU A 17 -7.67 12.81 14.96
N ALA A 18 -7.83 13.03 16.27
CA ALA A 18 -6.72 13.00 17.23
C ALA A 18 -6.27 11.57 17.61
N ASP A 19 -7.10 10.55 17.38
CA ASP A 19 -6.78 9.15 17.70
C ASP A 19 -7.41 8.20 16.66
N PRO A 20 -6.86 8.13 15.44
CA PRO A 20 -7.40 7.26 14.40
C PRO A 20 -7.18 5.80 14.75
N ALA A 21 -8.12 4.95 14.31
CA ALA A 21 -8.03 3.51 14.50
C ALA A 21 -6.92 2.91 13.62
N ALA A 22 -6.36 1.80 14.09
CA ALA A 22 -5.45 1.01 13.27
C ALA A 22 -6.20 0.40 12.07
N TYR A 23 -5.51 0.29 10.93
CA TYR A 23 -6.08 -0.35 9.74
C TYR A 23 -6.64 -1.73 10.07
N ARG A 24 -7.90 -1.94 9.71
CA ARG A 24 -8.65 -3.20 9.87
C ARG A 24 -9.37 -3.56 8.58
N GLY A 25 -9.92 -4.77 8.52
CA GLY A 25 -10.65 -5.26 7.35
C GLY A 25 -9.90 -5.06 6.03
N LEU A 26 -10.58 -4.48 5.04
CA LEU A 26 -10.04 -4.27 3.70
C LEU A 26 -8.86 -3.29 3.67
N TYR A 27 -8.81 -2.29 4.56
CA TYR A 27 -7.68 -1.36 4.64
C TYR A 27 -6.36 -2.07 5.03
N ALA A 28 -6.46 -3.16 5.79
CA ALA A 28 -5.32 -3.95 6.28
C ALA A 28 -4.97 -5.16 5.40
N PHE A 29 -5.74 -5.42 4.34
CA PHE A 29 -5.57 -6.62 3.52
C PHE A 29 -4.18 -6.72 2.89
N HIS A 30 -3.75 -5.65 2.22
CA HIS A 30 -2.47 -5.57 1.53
C HIS A 30 -1.57 -4.51 2.14
N LYS A 31 -0.28 -4.78 2.23
CA LYS A 31 0.73 -3.80 2.64
C LYS A 31 0.90 -2.73 1.55
N TYR A 32 1.02 -1.47 1.90
CA TYR A 32 1.42 -0.42 0.95
C TYR A 32 2.15 0.66 1.75
N TRP A 33 3.11 1.36 1.14
CA TRP A 33 3.87 2.39 1.83
C TRP A 33 3.08 3.69 1.88
N GLY A 34 3.28 4.50 2.92
CA GLY A 34 2.71 5.85 3.00
C GLY A 34 1.18 5.92 3.24
N LYS A 35 0.50 4.80 3.56
CA LYS A 35 -0.96 4.81 3.80
C LYS A 35 -1.35 5.87 4.85
N LYS A 36 -2.37 6.67 4.53
CA LYS A 36 -3.01 7.62 5.44
C LYS A 36 -4.24 7.00 6.13
N PRO A 37 -4.56 7.37 7.38
CA PRO A 37 -5.74 6.85 8.06
C PRO A 37 -7.03 7.19 7.30
N ALA A 38 -8.07 6.38 7.45
CA ALA A 38 -9.33 6.57 6.73
C ALA A 38 -10.15 7.73 7.30
N GLU A 39 -10.00 8.03 8.59
CA GLU A 39 -10.77 9.01 9.35
C GLU A 39 -10.58 10.43 8.81
N PRO A 40 -9.34 10.95 8.64
CA PRO A 40 -9.13 12.27 8.05
C PRO A 40 -9.64 12.34 6.61
N MET A 41 -9.44 11.28 5.81
CA MET A 41 -9.92 11.21 4.43
C MET A 41 -11.44 11.35 4.37
N ARG A 42 -12.14 10.52 5.14
CA ARG A 42 -13.60 10.52 5.22
C ARG A 42 -14.14 11.87 5.72
N TYR A 43 -13.59 12.39 6.81
CA TYR A 43 -14.00 13.66 7.38
C TYR A 43 -13.86 14.81 6.37
N LEU A 44 -12.70 14.94 5.73
CA LEU A 44 -12.45 16.00 4.76
C LEU A 44 -13.34 15.89 3.52
N ILE A 45 -13.57 14.67 3.00
CA ILE A 45 -14.51 14.46 1.90
C ILE A 45 -15.93 14.87 2.31
N GLN A 46 -16.34 14.59 3.55
CA GLN A 46 -17.64 15.01 4.06
C GLN A 46 -17.78 16.53 4.16
N GLN A 47 -16.74 17.23 4.63
CA GLN A 47 -16.78 18.68 4.87
C GLN A 47 -16.55 19.51 3.60
N LEU A 48 -15.74 19.01 2.67
CA LEU A 48 -15.23 19.78 1.51
C LEU A 48 -15.82 19.34 0.18
N SER A 49 -16.78 18.41 0.18
CA SER A 49 -17.52 18.03 -1.01
C SER A 49 -18.97 17.68 -0.69
N GLN A 50 -19.85 17.95 -1.64
CA GLN A 50 -21.26 17.55 -1.58
C GLN A 50 -21.47 16.14 -2.15
N LYS A 51 -22.58 15.51 -1.77
CA LYS A 51 -23.01 14.23 -2.38
C LYS A 51 -23.21 14.42 -3.89
N GLY A 52 -22.70 13.50 -4.71
CA GLY A 52 -22.67 13.62 -6.17
C GLY A 52 -21.55 14.53 -6.72
N GLY A 53 -20.86 15.28 -5.85
CA GLY A 53 -19.68 16.07 -6.20
C GLY A 53 -18.53 15.19 -6.68
N LEU A 54 -17.60 15.78 -7.43
CA LEU A 54 -16.42 15.12 -7.97
C LEU A 54 -15.23 15.32 -7.04
N VAL A 55 -14.70 14.20 -6.54
CA VAL A 55 -13.47 14.13 -5.74
C VAL A 55 -12.35 13.53 -6.61
N VAL A 56 -11.15 14.07 -6.53
CA VAL A 56 -9.99 13.61 -7.31
C VAL A 56 -8.79 13.36 -6.40
N ASP A 57 -8.12 12.23 -6.60
CA ASP A 57 -6.83 11.93 -6.00
C ASP A 57 -5.79 11.59 -7.10
N PRO A 58 -4.89 12.53 -7.43
CA PRO A 58 -3.87 12.35 -8.46
C PRO A 58 -2.64 11.53 -8.02
N PHE A 59 -2.54 11.13 -6.74
CA PHE A 59 -1.48 10.28 -6.18
C PHE A 59 -2.10 9.22 -5.27
N LEU A 60 -2.97 8.41 -5.87
CA LEU A 60 -3.96 7.58 -5.20
C LEU A 60 -3.42 6.53 -4.21
N GLY A 61 -2.22 6.02 -4.47
CA GLY A 61 -1.57 4.99 -3.68
C GLY A 61 -2.42 3.73 -3.53
N SER A 62 -2.84 3.43 -2.30
CA SER A 62 -3.63 2.23 -1.97
C SER A 62 -5.14 2.42 -2.00
N GLY A 63 -5.64 3.59 -2.39
CA GLY A 63 -7.06 3.77 -2.72
C GLY A 63 -8.00 4.11 -1.56
N ILE A 64 -7.48 4.54 -0.42
CA ILE A 64 -8.30 4.89 0.77
C ILE A 64 -9.25 6.04 0.44
N SER A 65 -8.74 7.10 -0.21
CA SER A 65 -9.54 8.24 -0.70
C SER A 65 -10.67 7.81 -1.65
N ALA A 66 -10.39 6.86 -2.56
CA ALA A 66 -11.39 6.32 -3.49
C ALA A 66 -12.52 5.59 -2.77
N LEU A 67 -12.16 4.70 -1.84
CA LEU A 67 -13.13 3.93 -1.07
C LEU A 67 -14.03 4.87 -0.26
N GLU A 68 -13.45 5.84 0.46
CA GLU A 68 -14.24 6.80 1.23
C GLU A 68 -15.15 7.65 0.34
N ALA A 69 -14.64 8.19 -0.76
CA ALA A 69 -15.42 9.02 -1.67
C ALA A 69 -16.63 8.26 -2.23
N VAL A 70 -16.42 7.05 -2.73
CA VAL A 70 -17.49 6.22 -3.31
C VAL A 70 -18.51 5.82 -2.23
N GLN A 71 -18.07 5.43 -1.02
CA GLN A 71 -18.99 5.13 0.09
C GLN A 71 -19.83 6.34 0.52
N LEU A 72 -19.21 7.51 0.48
CA LEU A 72 -19.84 8.80 0.72
C LEU A 72 -20.69 9.27 -0.47
N ARG A 73 -20.82 8.47 -1.55
CA ARG A 73 -21.58 8.78 -2.76
C ARG A 73 -21.11 10.05 -3.46
N ARG A 74 -19.79 10.24 -3.51
CA ARG A 74 -19.12 11.20 -4.39
C ARG A 74 -18.70 10.45 -5.65
N ARG A 75 -18.66 11.18 -6.77
CA ARG A 75 -17.98 10.72 -7.97
C ARG A 75 -16.48 10.80 -7.73
N PHE A 76 -15.71 9.84 -8.21
CA PHE A 76 -14.29 9.77 -7.89
C PHE A 76 -13.40 9.52 -9.11
N VAL A 77 -12.31 10.28 -9.24
CA VAL A 77 -11.24 9.99 -10.19
C VAL A 77 -9.94 9.80 -9.42
N GLY A 78 -9.38 8.59 -9.48
CA GLY A 78 -8.07 8.27 -8.92
C GLY A 78 -7.04 8.08 -10.02
N ILE A 79 -5.85 8.64 -9.84
CA ILE A 79 -4.71 8.42 -10.73
C ILE A 79 -3.55 7.91 -9.89
N ASP A 80 -2.91 6.83 -10.34
CA ASP A 80 -1.61 6.44 -9.82
C ASP A 80 -0.72 5.91 -10.94
N ILE A 81 0.58 6.14 -10.78
CA ILE A 81 1.57 5.63 -11.71
C ILE A 81 1.97 4.18 -11.41
N ASN A 82 1.77 3.72 -10.18
CA ASN A 82 2.10 2.38 -9.72
C ASN A 82 1.01 1.38 -10.10
N PRO A 83 1.28 0.40 -10.98
CA PRO A 83 0.27 -0.55 -11.44
C PRO A 83 -0.42 -1.30 -10.29
N ILE A 84 0.35 -1.74 -9.28
CA ILE A 84 -0.24 -2.38 -8.11
C ILE A 84 -1.14 -1.44 -7.29
N GLY A 85 -0.81 -0.15 -7.19
CA GLY A 85 -1.67 0.83 -6.48
C GLY A 85 -3.05 0.94 -7.12
N VAL A 86 -3.07 1.04 -8.45
CA VAL A 86 -4.30 1.04 -9.26
C VAL A 86 -5.11 -0.25 -9.07
N ARG A 87 -4.45 -1.41 -9.17
CA ARG A 87 -5.10 -2.72 -9.03
C ARG A 87 -5.67 -2.94 -7.62
N LEU A 88 -4.91 -2.59 -6.59
CA LEU A 88 -5.38 -2.60 -5.21
C LEU A 88 -6.59 -1.70 -5.00
N THR A 89 -6.56 -0.50 -5.57
CA THR A 89 -7.68 0.44 -5.44
C THR A 89 -8.94 -0.09 -6.10
N ARG A 90 -8.84 -0.70 -7.30
CA ARG A 90 -9.99 -1.30 -7.98
C ARG A 90 -10.62 -2.42 -7.14
N MET A 91 -9.80 -3.30 -6.55
CA MET A 91 -10.28 -4.36 -5.66
C MET A 91 -10.87 -3.78 -4.36
N LEU A 92 -10.28 -2.73 -3.80
CA LEU A 92 -10.75 -2.09 -2.57
C LEU A 92 -12.12 -1.42 -2.74
N VAL A 93 -12.35 -0.75 -3.87
CA VAL A 93 -13.61 -0.03 -4.16
C VAL A 93 -14.71 -0.98 -4.64
N SER A 94 -14.34 -2.08 -5.28
CA SER A 94 -15.29 -3.08 -5.80
C SER A 94 -14.82 -4.50 -5.48
N PRO A 95 -14.84 -4.91 -4.19
CA PRO A 95 -14.45 -6.26 -3.80
C PRO A 95 -15.43 -7.31 -4.36
N PRO A 96 -14.97 -8.53 -4.68
CA PRO A 96 -15.85 -9.61 -5.10
C PRO A 96 -16.75 -10.07 -3.95
N ALA A 97 -17.78 -10.86 -4.25
CA ALA A 97 -18.53 -11.57 -3.21
C ALA A 97 -17.63 -12.57 -2.48
N ALA A 98 -17.86 -12.76 -1.18
CA ALA A 98 -17.09 -13.72 -0.37
C ALA A 98 -17.18 -15.15 -0.91
N SER A 99 -18.33 -15.57 -1.45
CA SER A 99 -18.52 -16.89 -2.08
C SER A 99 -17.55 -17.11 -3.24
N VAL A 100 -17.37 -16.11 -4.11
CA VAL A 100 -16.41 -16.18 -5.23
C VAL A 100 -14.98 -16.43 -4.73
N LEU A 101 -14.62 -15.86 -3.57
CA LEU A 101 -13.31 -16.08 -2.96
C LEU A 101 -13.18 -17.46 -2.30
N HIS A 102 -14.24 -17.94 -1.65
CA HIS A 102 -14.29 -19.30 -1.08
C HIS A 102 -14.12 -20.35 -2.19
N ASP A 103 -14.94 -20.27 -3.25
CA ASP A 103 -14.90 -21.20 -4.38
C ASP A 103 -13.53 -21.19 -5.07
N ALA A 104 -12.95 -20.00 -5.23
CA ALA A 104 -11.63 -19.86 -5.82
C ALA A 104 -10.51 -20.42 -4.93
N LEU A 105 -10.59 -20.25 -3.60
CA LEU A 105 -9.63 -20.85 -2.68
C LEU A 105 -9.71 -22.38 -2.71
N GLU A 106 -10.93 -22.94 -2.73
CA GLU A 106 -11.15 -24.37 -2.86
C GLU A 106 -10.57 -24.90 -4.17
N ARG A 107 -10.85 -24.23 -5.29
CA ARG A 107 -10.33 -24.62 -6.61
C ARG A 107 -8.81 -24.59 -6.66
N VAL A 108 -8.18 -23.51 -6.18
CA VAL A 108 -6.71 -23.42 -6.12
C VAL A 108 -6.14 -24.50 -5.20
N SER A 109 -6.83 -24.78 -4.07
CA SER A 109 -6.43 -25.85 -3.16
C SER A 109 -6.40 -27.21 -3.85
N THR A 110 -7.47 -27.59 -4.56
CA THR A 110 -7.53 -28.85 -5.32
C THR A 110 -6.41 -28.96 -6.36
N LEU A 111 -6.04 -27.85 -7.02
CA LEU A 111 -5.07 -27.87 -8.10
C LEU A 111 -3.62 -28.00 -7.61
N VAL A 112 -3.24 -27.33 -6.51
CA VAL A 112 -1.82 -27.17 -6.18
C VAL A 112 -1.44 -27.37 -4.71
N LYS A 113 -2.40 -27.47 -3.77
CA LYS A 113 -2.09 -27.57 -2.33
C LYS A 113 -1.19 -28.76 -2.03
N GLU A 114 -1.56 -29.95 -2.49
CA GLU A 114 -0.79 -31.18 -2.26
C GLU A 114 0.63 -31.06 -2.84
N ALA A 115 0.76 -30.66 -4.10
CA ALA A 115 2.05 -30.48 -4.76
C ALA A 115 2.96 -29.44 -4.10
N ILE A 116 2.39 -28.42 -3.44
CA ILE A 116 3.13 -27.43 -2.65
C ILE A 116 3.51 -28.04 -1.30
N LEU A 117 2.58 -28.67 -0.58
CA LEU A 117 2.85 -29.28 0.73
C LEU A 117 3.90 -30.39 0.65
N ASP A 118 3.90 -31.19 -0.41
CA ASP A 118 4.90 -32.22 -0.66
C ASP A 118 6.32 -31.66 -0.80
N SER A 119 6.46 -30.44 -1.32
CA SER A 119 7.78 -29.77 -1.37
C SER A 119 8.32 -29.34 0.00
N TYR A 120 7.49 -29.46 1.04
CA TYR A 120 7.83 -29.20 2.44
C TYR A 120 7.65 -30.44 3.33
N ALA A 121 7.38 -31.62 2.77
CA ALA A 121 7.19 -32.83 3.54
C ALA A 121 8.48 -33.23 4.27
N THR A 122 8.37 -33.55 5.57
CA THR A 122 9.46 -34.16 6.32
C THR A 122 9.57 -35.65 6.02
N ALA A 123 10.59 -36.33 6.58
CA ALA A 123 10.74 -37.79 6.47
C ALA A 123 9.49 -38.57 6.94
N GLU A 124 8.70 -38.02 7.87
CA GLU A 124 7.43 -38.59 8.34
C GLU A 124 6.22 -38.23 7.46
N LYS A 125 6.44 -37.63 6.29
CA LYS A 125 5.40 -37.12 5.37
C LYS A 125 4.49 -36.06 5.99
N LYS A 126 4.96 -35.34 7.01
CA LYS A 126 4.25 -34.19 7.59
C LYS A 126 4.84 -32.91 6.98
N PRO A 127 4.04 -32.00 6.41
CA PRO A 127 4.57 -30.77 5.83
C PRO A 127 5.08 -29.83 6.94
N ALA A 128 6.34 -29.42 6.82
CA ALA A 128 6.88 -28.34 7.61
C ALA A 128 6.12 -27.03 7.34
N THR A 129 5.91 -26.29 8.41
CA THR A 129 5.30 -24.96 8.37
C THR A 129 6.35 -23.88 8.13
N HIS A 130 7.54 -24.04 8.72
CA HIS A 130 8.65 -23.10 8.63
C HIS A 130 9.99 -23.84 8.67
N TYR A 131 11.00 -23.23 8.06
CA TYR A 131 12.40 -23.57 8.24
C TYR A 131 13.14 -22.34 8.75
N VAL A 132 14.02 -22.51 9.73
CA VAL A 132 14.89 -21.45 10.23
C VAL A 132 16.25 -21.62 9.58
N TRP A 133 16.73 -20.55 8.95
CA TRP A 133 18.02 -20.49 8.29
C TRP A 133 18.92 -19.50 9.02
N CYS A 134 20.20 -19.79 9.13
CA CYS A 134 21.23 -18.88 9.61
C CYS A 134 22.45 -18.99 8.71
N ASN A 135 22.84 -17.89 8.06
CA ASN A 135 24.01 -17.84 7.17
C ASN A 135 24.04 -18.94 6.09
N GLY A 136 22.87 -19.26 5.53
CA GLY A 136 22.72 -20.30 4.50
C GLY A 136 22.64 -21.73 5.03
N VAL A 137 22.74 -21.95 6.35
CA VAL A 137 22.57 -23.25 6.98
C VAL A 137 21.17 -23.35 7.57
N MET A 138 20.47 -24.44 7.30
CA MET A 138 19.19 -24.73 7.94
C MET A 138 19.45 -25.18 9.39
N GLU A 139 18.84 -24.50 10.36
CA GLU A 139 19.04 -24.78 11.78
C GLU A 139 17.86 -25.51 12.42
N LYS A 140 16.64 -25.26 11.93
CA LYS A 140 15.40 -25.81 12.53
C LYS A 140 14.31 -26.05 11.50
N VAL A 141 13.50 -27.08 11.76
CA VAL A 141 12.26 -27.39 11.04
C VAL A 141 11.10 -27.27 12.02
N TRP A 142 10.06 -26.53 11.64
CA TRP A 142 8.89 -26.31 12.47
C TRP A 142 7.66 -27.00 11.91
N LEU A 143 6.98 -27.79 12.74
CA LEU A 143 5.74 -28.48 12.40
C LEU A 143 4.57 -27.91 13.20
N THR A 144 3.37 -28.02 12.64
CA THR A 144 2.13 -27.87 13.41
C THR A 144 1.82 -29.18 14.11
N ASN A 145 1.29 -29.13 15.32
CA ASN A 145 0.82 -30.33 16.02
C ASN A 145 -0.61 -30.74 15.62
N GLY A 146 -1.25 -30.04 14.69
CA GLY A 146 -2.57 -30.37 14.14
C GLY A 146 -3.77 -30.03 15.03
N TYR A 147 -3.58 -29.80 16.33
CA TYR A 147 -4.66 -29.62 17.30
C TYR A 147 -4.67 -28.25 18.00
N ASN A 148 -3.50 -27.61 18.19
CA ASN A 148 -3.34 -26.34 18.89
C ASN A 148 -2.36 -25.41 18.15
N ARG A 149 -2.24 -24.15 18.59
CA ARG A 149 -1.17 -23.21 18.13
C ARG A 149 0.25 -23.60 18.60
N ASN A 150 0.42 -24.80 19.15
CA ASN A 150 1.70 -25.26 19.67
C ASN A 150 2.51 -25.86 18.53
N ARG A 151 3.66 -25.25 18.26
CA ARG A 151 4.63 -25.72 17.27
C ARG A 151 5.55 -26.79 17.87
N VAL A 152 5.98 -27.72 17.03
CA VAL A 152 7.09 -28.62 17.34
C VAL A 152 8.33 -28.12 16.59
N GLU A 153 9.44 -27.95 17.30
CA GLU A 153 10.73 -27.57 16.72
C GLU A 153 11.63 -28.81 16.66
N LEU A 154 12.12 -29.16 15.47
CA LEU A 154 13.03 -30.29 15.24
C LEU A 154 14.33 -29.80 14.62
N PRO A 155 15.46 -30.52 14.83
CA PRO A 155 16.64 -30.35 13.98
C PRO A 155 16.31 -30.80 12.53
N PRO A 156 16.96 -30.22 11.51
CA PRO A 156 16.84 -30.68 10.13
C PRO A 156 17.31 -32.11 9.96
N SER A 157 16.55 -32.90 9.20
CA SER A 157 16.95 -34.25 8.77
C SER A 157 17.68 -34.20 7.42
N GLU A 158 18.35 -35.30 7.06
CA GLU A 158 18.91 -35.46 5.71
C GLU A 158 17.86 -35.31 4.61
N HIS A 159 16.62 -35.73 4.88
CA HIS A 159 15.49 -35.56 3.96
C HIS A 159 15.18 -34.08 3.72
N ASP A 160 15.14 -33.27 4.77
CA ASP A 160 14.87 -31.82 4.65
C ASP A 160 15.93 -31.11 3.80
N LEU A 161 17.20 -31.49 4.00
CA LEU A 161 18.34 -30.96 3.25
C LEU A 161 18.33 -31.40 1.78
N ALA A 162 18.05 -32.67 1.51
CA ALA A 162 17.92 -33.17 0.14
C ALA A 162 16.74 -32.52 -0.60
N LEU A 163 15.62 -32.29 0.11
CA LEU A 163 14.42 -31.70 -0.48
C LEU A 163 14.64 -30.25 -0.89
N VAL A 164 15.31 -29.43 -0.07
CA VAL A 164 15.61 -28.04 -0.47
C VAL A 164 16.62 -27.99 -1.62
N GLU A 165 17.63 -28.87 -1.61
CA GLU A 165 18.65 -28.93 -2.66
C GLU A 165 18.05 -29.27 -4.02
N ARG A 166 17.04 -30.15 -4.06
CA ARG A 166 16.28 -30.48 -5.28
C ARG A 166 15.73 -29.24 -5.99
N PHE A 167 15.43 -28.16 -5.27
CA PHE A 167 14.91 -26.92 -5.84
C PHE A 167 15.95 -25.81 -5.97
N ALA A 168 17.20 -26.01 -5.55
CA ALA A 168 18.23 -24.95 -5.53
C ALA A 168 18.48 -24.34 -6.92
N SER A 169 18.47 -25.19 -7.95
CA SER A 169 18.69 -24.78 -9.34
C SER A 169 17.44 -24.22 -10.02
N TYR A 170 16.24 -24.32 -9.43
CA TYR A 170 14.98 -23.95 -10.05
C TYR A 170 15.00 -22.51 -10.59
N GLN A 171 14.64 -22.31 -11.86
CA GLN A 171 14.53 -21.00 -12.49
C GLN A 171 13.04 -20.71 -12.77
N PRO A 172 12.48 -19.57 -12.30
CA PRO A 172 11.14 -19.15 -12.66
C PRO A 172 10.96 -19.06 -14.18
N GLN A 173 9.80 -19.50 -14.68
CA GLN A 173 9.47 -19.52 -16.12
C GLN A 173 8.41 -18.48 -16.50
N ARG A 174 7.57 -18.07 -15.55
CA ARG A 174 6.44 -17.14 -15.71
C ARG A 174 6.79 -15.74 -15.20
N LEU A 175 7.69 -15.64 -14.23
CA LEU A 175 8.08 -14.37 -13.64
C LEU A 175 9.15 -13.67 -14.50
N ARG A 176 8.88 -12.42 -14.88
CA ARG A 176 9.90 -11.57 -15.52
C ARG A 176 11.07 -11.29 -14.58
N ALA A 177 12.22 -10.95 -15.15
CA ALA A 177 13.33 -10.43 -14.36
C ALA A 177 12.92 -9.10 -13.68
N PRO A 178 13.24 -8.90 -12.38
CA PRO A 178 13.03 -7.64 -11.72
C PRO A 178 13.99 -6.57 -12.24
N ARG A 179 13.55 -5.32 -12.28
CA ARG A 179 14.39 -4.15 -12.57
C ARG A 179 14.66 -3.40 -11.26
N PHE A 180 15.73 -3.78 -10.58
CA PHE A 180 16.20 -3.12 -9.37
C PHE A 180 17.29 -2.07 -9.66
N PHE A 181 17.43 -1.12 -8.74
CA PHE A 181 18.42 -0.05 -8.82
C PHE A 181 19.31 -0.03 -7.58
N THR A 182 20.45 0.65 -7.68
CA THR A 182 21.39 0.83 -6.56
C THR A 182 20.78 1.73 -5.51
N ASN A 183 20.14 1.15 -4.49
CA ASN A 183 19.44 1.90 -3.45
C ASN A 183 19.69 1.28 -2.08
N SER A 184 20.63 1.87 -1.35
CA SER A 184 21.03 1.42 -0.01
C SER A 184 19.91 1.50 1.03
N ARG A 185 19.00 2.48 0.91
CA ARG A 185 17.87 2.65 1.84
C ARG A 185 16.88 1.49 1.80
N ILE A 186 16.79 0.83 0.65
CA ILE A 186 15.95 -0.35 0.46
C ILE A 186 16.77 -1.61 0.18
N ASN A 187 18.08 -1.60 0.42
CA ASN A 187 18.97 -2.76 0.27
C ASN A 187 18.90 -3.45 -1.11
N SER A 188 18.79 -2.66 -2.18
CA SER A 188 18.73 -3.14 -3.56
C SER A 188 19.96 -2.75 -4.38
N SER A 189 20.23 -3.55 -5.41
CA SER A 189 21.22 -3.30 -6.46
C SER A 189 20.70 -3.86 -7.79
N PRO A 190 21.23 -3.43 -8.95
CA PRO A 190 20.87 -3.99 -10.25
C PRO A 190 21.19 -5.49 -10.39
N SER A 191 22.11 -6.01 -9.58
CA SER A 191 22.47 -7.43 -9.54
C SER A 191 21.53 -8.28 -8.69
N LEU A 192 20.61 -7.66 -7.94
CA LEU A 192 19.68 -8.38 -7.09
C LEU A 192 18.67 -9.16 -7.95
N THR A 193 18.46 -10.43 -7.64
CA THR A 193 17.56 -11.32 -8.37
C THR A 193 16.45 -11.86 -7.47
N LEU A 194 15.44 -12.49 -8.07
CA LEU A 194 14.42 -13.21 -7.30
C LEU A 194 15.02 -14.36 -6.46
N LYS A 195 16.11 -14.99 -6.90
CA LYS A 195 16.80 -16.05 -6.16
C LYS A 195 17.51 -15.56 -4.90
N ASP A 196 17.86 -14.27 -4.86
CA ASP A 196 18.39 -13.65 -3.65
C ASP A 196 17.28 -13.37 -2.62
N LEU A 197 16.05 -13.16 -3.09
CA LEU A 197 14.88 -12.88 -2.26
C LEU A 197 14.12 -14.14 -1.84
N PHE A 198 14.18 -15.21 -2.62
CA PHE A 198 13.38 -16.41 -2.42
C PHE A 198 14.23 -17.68 -2.54
N THR A 199 13.80 -18.77 -1.90
CA THR A 199 14.34 -20.10 -2.23
C THR A 199 13.80 -20.54 -3.59
N GLY A 200 14.52 -21.41 -4.30
CA GLY A 200 14.00 -21.97 -5.56
C GLY A 200 12.70 -22.74 -5.36
N ARG A 201 12.54 -23.39 -4.19
CA ARG A 201 11.29 -24.01 -3.75
C ARG A 201 10.15 -23.00 -3.65
N ALA A 202 10.37 -21.87 -2.97
CA ALA A 202 9.34 -20.84 -2.84
C ALA A 202 8.93 -20.28 -4.21
N LEU A 203 9.90 -20.01 -5.10
CA LEU A 203 9.63 -19.54 -6.46
C LEU A 203 8.78 -20.53 -7.26
N ARG A 204 9.13 -21.82 -7.23
CA ARG A 204 8.36 -22.88 -7.90
C ARG A 204 6.92 -22.93 -7.39
N ASN A 205 6.73 -22.81 -6.09
CA ASN A 205 5.40 -22.86 -5.49
C ASN A 205 4.58 -21.58 -5.75
N ILE A 206 5.22 -20.42 -5.84
CA ILE A 206 4.57 -19.16 -6.28
C ILE A 206 4.09 -19.29 -7.73
N GLU A 207 4.88 -19.89 -8.63
CA GLU A 207 4.46 -20.11 -10.02
C GLU A 207 3.33 -21.14 -10.16
N LEU A 208 3.30 -22.16 -9.30
CA LEU A 208 2.15 -23.07 -9.22
C LEU A 208 0.88 -22.34 -8.79
N LEU A 209 0.96 -21.48 -7.78
CA LEU A 209 -0.20 -20.65 -7.38
C LEU A 209 -0.64 -19.73 -8.52
N LEU A 210 0.29 -19.07 -9.22
CA LEU A 210 -0.04 -18.26 -10.38
C LEU A 210 -0.71 -19.09 -11.49
N ALA A 211 -0.21 -20.28 -11.78
CA ALA A 211 -0.82 -21.19 -12.75
C ALA A 211 -2.28 -21.52 -12.38
N ALA A 212 -2.51 -21.91 -11.13
CA ALA A 212 -3.85 -22.23 -10.63
C ALA A 212 -4.78 -21.02 -10.62
N ILE A 213 -4.26 -19.83 -10.33
CA ILE A 213 -5.03 -18.57 -10.36
C ILE A 213 -5.44 -18.21 -11.79
N ASP A 214 -4.59 -18.46 -12.78
CA ASP A 214 -4.87 -18.16 -14.18
C ASP A 214 -6.05 -19.00 -14.72
N ASP A 215 -6.23 -20.21 -14.17
CA ASP A 215 -7.32 -21.14 -14.50
C ASP A 215 -8.66 -20.81 -13.78
N LEU A 216 -8.68 -19.80 -12.90
CA LEU A 216 -9.91 -19.37 -12.22
C LEU A 216 -10.85 -18.56 -13.14
N PRO A 217 -12.15 -18.48 -12.82
CA PRO A 217 -13.04 -17.51 -13.44
C PRO A 217 -12.52 -16.07 -13.31
N LYS A 218 -12.74 -15.24 -14.33
CA LYS A 218 -12.18 -13.87 -14.41
C LYS A 218 -12.44 -13.00 -13.18
N ALA A 219 -13.62 -13.13 -12.57
CA ALA A 219 -14.00 -12.39 -11.37
C ALA A 219 -13.13 -12.73 -10.13
N ALA A 220 -12.50 -13.91 -10.10
CA ALA A 220 -11.68 -14.37 -8.98
C ALA A 220 -10.17 -14.19 -9.20
N GLN A 221 -9.72 -14.09 -10.47
CA GLN A 221 -8.29 -14.01 -10.80
C GLN A 221 -7.61 -12.83 -10.09
N GLU A 222 -8.18 -11.63 -10.23
CA GLU A 222 -7.58 -10.39 -9.71
C GLU A 222 -7.47 -10.38 -8.17
N PRO A 223 -8.53 -10.66 -7.40
CA PRO A 223 -8.44 -10.80 -5.94
C PRO A 223 -7.40 -11.83 -5.49
N MET A 224 -7.30 -12.98 -6.17
CA MET A 224 -6.35 -14.03 -5.80
C MET A 224 -4.90 -13.65 -6.11
N ARG A 225 -4.64 -12.97 -7.24
CA ARG A 225 -3.31 -12.39 -7.51
C ARG A 225 -2.91 -11.36 -6.46
N LEU A 226 -3.82 -10.49 -6.05
CA LEU A 226 -3.55 -9.50 -5.00
C LEU A 226 -3.38 -10.16 -3.62
N ALA A 227 -4.05 -11.28 -3.35
CA ALA A 227 -3.81 -12.06 -2.14
C ALA A 227 -2.41 -12.70 -2.16
N LEU A 228 -1.96 -13.19 -3.32
CA LEU A 228 -0.61 -13.69 -3.49
C LEU A 228 0.44 -12.58 -3.26
N THR A 229 0.29 -11.40 -3.85
CA THR A 229 1.23 -10.28 -3.61
C THR A 229 1.22 -9.81 -2.15
N ALA A 230 0.06 -9.82 -1.48
CA ALA A 230 -0.04 -9.51 -0.04
C ALA A 230 0.66 -10.56 0.85
N ALA A 231 0.86 -11.77 0.34
CA ALA A 231 1.51 -12.87 1.06
C ALA A 231 2.99 -13.05 0.70
N VAL A 232 3.42 -12.63 -0.49
CA VAL A 232 4.75 -12.96 -1.05
C VAL A 232 5.92 -12.49 -0.19
N GLY A 233 5.79 -11.35 0.51
CA GLY A 233 6.82 -10.90 1.46
C GLY A 233 7.08 -11.92 2.58
N GLN A 234 6.05 -12.64 3.04
CA GLN A 234 6.19 -13.72 4.03
C GLN A 234 6.70 -15.04 3.44
N MET A 235 6.74 -15.17 2.12
CA MET A 235 7.30 -16.32 1.41
C MET A 235 8.80 -16.14 1.10
N SER A 236 9.35 -14.97 1.45
CA SER A 236 10.71 -14.56 1.08
C SER A 236 11.73 -14.81 2.20
N LYS A 237 13.02 -14.71 1.86
CA LYS A 237 14.15 -14.69 2.78
C LYS A 237 14.23 -13.40 3.63
N MET A 238 13.29 -12.46 3.47
CA MET A 238 13.27 -11.18 4.21
C MET A 238 12.58 -11.31 5.59
N VAL A 239 12.04 -12.48 5.93
CA VAL A 239 11.32 -12.71 7.19
C VAL A 239 12.32 -12.98 8.32
N PHE A 240 12.67 -11.95 9.06
CA PHE A 240 13.61 -12.05 10.17
C PHE A 240 13.09 -12.86 11.36
N ALA A 241 14.02 -13.44 12.12
CA ALA A 241 13.70 -14.05 13.40
C ALA A 241 13.67 -13.02 14.53
N ILE A 242 12.56 -12.96 15.27
CA ILE A 242 12.46 -12.14 16.48
C ILE A 242 12.95 -12.98 17.65
N THR A 243 13.96 -12.49 18.35
CA THR A 243 14.50 -13.09 19.59
C THR A 243 14.51 -12.05 20.71
N GLY A 244 14.14 -12.43 21.93
CA GLY A 244 14.22 -11.53 23.09
C GLY A 244 13.18 -10.41 23.07
N ARG A 245 11.95 -10.71 22.62
CA ARG A 245 10.83 -9.76 22.70
C ARG A 245 10.58 -9.39 24.17
N GLY A 246 10.36 -8.10 24.44
CA GLY A 246 10.18 -7.57 25.79
C GLY A 246 11.47 -7.20 26.54
N LYS A 247 12.64 -7.27 25.89
CA LYS A 247 13.91 -6.72 26.45
C LYS A 247 13.79 -5.26 26.87
N THR A 248 13.02 -4.45 26.12
CA THR A 248 12.76 -3.04 26.43
C THR A 248 11.74 -2.84 27.55
N THR A 249 10.94 -3.86 27.88
CA THR A 249 9.91 -3.82 28.94
C THR A 249 10.30 -4.67 30.16
N GLY A 250 11.57 -5.12 30.25
CA GLY A 250 12.11 -5.89 31.38
C GLY A 250 11.72 -7.37 31.44
N VAL A 251 10.89 -7.88 30.51
CA VAL A 251 10.45 -9.28 30.46
C VAL A 251 10.97 -9.92 29.19
N SER A 252 12.11 -10.59 29.26
CA SER A 252 12.72 -11.25 28.10
C SER A 252 12.11 -12.63 27.87
N ASN A 253 11.26 -12.77 26.85
CA ASN A 253 10.90 -14.10 26.36
C ASN A 253 12.00 -14.63 25.43
N LYS A 254 12.59 -15.79 25.77
CA LYS A 254 13.62 -16.47 24.95
C LYS A 254 13.03 -17.18 23.72
N ARG A 255 11.70 -17.28 23.61
CA ARG A 255 11.02 -17.94 22.49
C ARG A 255 11.25 -17.18 21.19
N MET A 256 11.71 -17.90 20.16
CA MET A 256 11.82 -17.37 18.81
C MET A 256 10.42 -17.15 18.20
N GLU A 257 10.21 -16.01 17.57
CA GLU A 257 8.98 -15.64 16.89
C GLU A 257 9.25 -15.25 15.44
N VAL A 258 8.25 -15.47 14.59
CA VAL A 258 8.30 -15.13 13.17
C VAL A 258 8.12 -13.62 13.02
N GLY A 259 9.09 -12.97 12.38
CA GLY A 259 8.98 -11.56 11.99
C GLY A 259 8.07 -11.36 10.79
N SER A 260 8.21 -10.20 10.17
CA SER A 260 7.56 -9.92 8.89
C SER A 260 8.43 -9.08 8.00
N TRP A 261 8.13 -9.07 6.70
CA TRP A 261 8.79 -8.15 5.79
C TRP A 261 8.57 -6.69 6.21
N VAL A 262 9.64 -6.00 6.60
CA VAL A 262 9.68 -4.56 6.96
C VAL A 262 9.84 -3.70 5.70
N ILE A 263 10.68 -2.67 5.68
CA ILE A 263 10.92 -1.87 4.47
C ILE A 263 12.16 -2.33 3.72
N GLY A 264 12.09 -2.29 2.39
CA GLY A 264 13.18 -2.67 1.49
C GLY A 264 13.43 -4.17 1.41
N TYR A 265 14.50 -4.54 0.72
CA TYR A 265 14.86 -5.90 0.35
C TYR A 265 15.93 -6.49 1.27
N TRP A 266 15.99 -6.05 2.53
CA TRP A 266 16.94 -6.58 3.50
C TRP A 266 16.70 -8.07 3.75
N ARG A 267 17.78 -8.85 3.68
CA ARG A 267 17.78 -10.29 3.95
C ARG A 267 18.62 -10.53 5.20
N PRO A 268 18.02 -10.87 6.35
CA PRO A 268 18.75 -11.14 7.57
C PRO A 268 19.57 -12.44 7.47
N ALA A 269 20.71 -12.48 8.16
CA ALA A 269 21.48 -13.70 8.33
C ALA A 269 20.61 -14.85 8.87
N GLN A 270 19.85 -14.57 9.93
CA GLN A 270 18.87 -15.50 10.50
C GLN A 270 17.44 -15.14 10.08
N HIS A 271 16.83 -16.01 9.27
CA HIS A 271 15.52 -15.76 8.69
C HIS A 271 14.67 -17.03 8.62
N PHE A 272 13.38 -16.84 8.38
CA PHE A 272 12.43 -17.91 8.12
C PHE A 272 12.23 -18.11 6.63
N GLU A 273 12.18 -19.37 6.20
CA GLU A 273 11.43 -19.77 5.02
C GLU A 273 10.09 -20.32 5.50
N ILE A 274 8.98 -19.72 5.04
CA ILE A 274 7.63 -20.13 5.43
C ILE A 274 6.99 -20.89 4.28
N ASN A 275 6.24 -21.94 4.60
CA ASN A 275 5.47 -22.69 3.63
C ASN A 275 4.55 -21.77 2.80
N VAL A 276 4.76 -21.75 1.48
CA VAL A 276 4.05 -20.89 0.53
C VAL A 276 2.53 -21.09 0.59
N TRP A 277 2.05 -22.33 0.70
CA TRP A 277 0.61 -22.60 0.80
C TRP A 277 0.01 -21.92 2.04
N ASN A 278 0.65 -22.09 3.20
CA ASN A 278 0.18 -21.53 4.47
C ASN A 278 0.12 -19.99 4.41
N CYS A 279 1.12 -19.36 3.79
CA CYS A 279 1.13 -17.91 3.59
C CYS A 279 -0.01 -17.44 2.69
N PHE A 280 -0.24 -18.12 1.57
CA PHE A 280 -1.29 -17.80 0.60
C PHE A 280 -2.69 -18.02 1.18
N GLU A 281 -2.98 -19.22 1.68
CA GLU A 281 -4.28 -19.60 2.25
C GLU A 281 -4.68 -18.66 3.39
N HIS A 282 -3.77 -18.37 4.32
CA HIS A 282 -4.02 -17.43 5.40
C HIS A 282 -4.38 -16.04 4.88
N ARG A 283 -3.71 -15.57 3.81
CA ARG A 283 -3.98 -14.25 3.26
C ARG A 283 -5.32 -14.19 2.53
N VAL A 284 -5.69 -15.23 1.80
CA VAL A 284 -7.01 -15.35 1.17
C VAL A 284 -8.11 -15.42 2.22
N GLN A 285 -7.94 -16.21 3.28
CA GLN A 285 -8.89 -16.26 4.40
C GLN A 285 -9.07 -14.91 5.09
N LYS A 286 -7.99 -14.13 5.25
CA LYS A 286 -8.07 -12.75 5.75
C LYS A 286 -8.86 -11.84 4.82
N LEU A 287 -8.71 -11.99 3.50
CA LEU A 287 -9.49 -11.24 2.52
C LEU A 287 -10.97 -11.60 2.60
N ILE A 288 -11.29 -12.90 2.58
CA ILE A 288 -12.64 -13.42 2.74
C ILE A 288 -13.30 -12.81 3.98
N LYS A 289 -12.62 -12.92 5.13
CA LYS A 289 -13.12 -12.34 6.40
C LYS A 289 -13.32 -10.83 6.29
N ALA A 290 -12.40 -10.10 5.65
CA ALA A 290 -12.53 -8.65 5.46
C ALA A 290 -13.73 -8.30 4.59
N VAL A 291 -13.99 -9.06 3.52
CA VAL A 291 -15.14 -8.90 2.62
C VAL A 291 -16.46 -9.26 3.31
N GLU A 292 -16.49 -10.33 4.11
CA GLU A 292 -17.68 -10.71 4.90
C GLU A 292 -18.02 -9.67 5.98
N GLN A 293 -16.99 -9.08 6.60
CA GLN A 293 -17.14 -8.06 7.64
C GLN A 293 -17.52 -6.68 7.09
N SER A 294 -17.15 -6.37 5.85
CA SER A 294 -17.74 -5.24 5.12
C SER A 294 -19.20 -5.60 4.83
N LYS A 295 -20.13 -5.18 5.70
CA LYS A 295 -21.57 -5.51 5.64
C LYS A 295 -22.12 -5.41 4.21
N PRO A 296 -23.04 -6.31 3.79
CA PRO A 296 -23.64 -6.24 2.48
C PRO A 296 -24.50 -4.99 2.38
N ALA A 297 -23.98 -4.00 1.69
CA ALA A 297 -24.79 -3.06 0.97
C ALA A 297 -24.13 -2.92 -0.40
N GLN A 298 -24.48 -3.89 -1.25
CA GLN A 298 -24.15 -3.91 -2.66
C GLN A 298 -24.80 -2.69 -3.31
N ASP A 299 -24.03 -1.61 -3.41
CA ASP A 299 -23.87 -0.86 -4.64
C ASP A 299 -22.36 -0.62 -4.73
N SER A 300 -21.63 -1.59 -5.27
CA SER A 300 -20.29 -1.30 -5.78
C SER A 300 -20.45 -0.11 -6.72
N GLY A 301 -19.69 0.97 -6.51
CA GLY A 301 -19.77 2.13 -7.39
C GLY A 301 -19.68 1.67 -8.85
N LYS A 302 -20.49 2.26 -9.72
CA LYS A 302 -20.45 1.99 -11.15
C LYS A 302 -19.11 2.49 -11.69
N ALA A 303 -18.20 1.56 -12.00
CA ALA A 303 -16.96 1.88 -12.68
C ALA A 303 -17.25 2.47 -14.08
N GLY A 304 -16.43 3.41 -14.52
CA GLY A 304 -16.49 3.97 -15.86
C GLY A 304 -15.17 4.57 -16.31
N GLY A 305 -15.15 5.06 -17.55
CA GLY A 305 -14.06 5.89 -18.05
C GLY A 305 -14.14 7.31 -17.50
N LEU A 306 -13.04 8.06 -17.63
CA LEU A 306 -12.95 9.45 -17.18
C LEU A 306 -14.12 10.33 -17.67
N PRO A 307 -14.51 10.32 -18.97
CA PRO A 307 -15.63 11.14 -19.44
C PRO A 307 -16.95 10.79 -18.78
N ALA A 308 -17.22 9.49 -18.55
CA ALA A 308 -18.47 9.03 -17.93
C ALA A 308 -18.57 9.50 -16.47
N VAL A 309 -17.48 9.47 -15.72
CA VAL A 309 -17.46 9.96 -14.33
C VAL A 309 -17.63 11.47 -14.29
N CYS A 310 -16.89 12.22 -15.11
CA CYS A 310 -17.01 13.68 -15.18
C CYS A 310 -18.42 14.13 -15.60
N ALA A 311 -19.11 13.36 -16.44
CA ALA A 311 -20.50 13.61 -16.84
C ALA A 311 -21.56 13.05 -15.85
N GLY A 312 -21.16 12.31 -14.83
CA GLY A 312 -22.08 11.71 -13.84
C GLY A 312 -22.78 10.43 -14.29
N GLY A 313 -22.33 9.82 -15.40
CA GLY A 313 -22.81 8.52 -15.89
C GLY A 313 -22.14 7.31 -15.21
N ALA A 314 -21.11 7.54 -14.40
CA ALA A 314 -20.40 6.55 -13.59
C ALA A 314 -19.95 7.15 -12.25
N ASP A 315 -19.74 6.29 -11.26
CA ASP A 315 -19.36 6.69 -9.90
C ASP A 315 -17.85 6.84 -9.73
N TYR A 316 -17.04 6.02 -10.41
CA TYR A 316 -15.58 6.18 -10.31
C TYR A 316 -14.79 5.73 -11.55
N ALA A 317 -13.59 6.30 -11.70
CA ALA A 317 -12.57 5.92 -12.66
C ALA A 317 -11.20 5.84 -11.96
N ILE A 318 -10.53 4.69 -12.08
CA ILE A 318 -9.16 4.51 -11.56
C ILE A 318 -8.21 4.35 -12.76
N LEU A 319 -7.34 5.33 -12.95
CA LEU A 319 -6.47 5.47 -14.10
C LEU A 319 -5.02 5.13 -13.72
N ALA A 320 -4.35 4.37 -14.58
CA ALA A 320 -2.93 4.09 -14.46
C ALA A 320 -2.13 5.06 -15.34
N GLY A 321 -1.23 5.83 -14.72
CA GLY A 321 -0.32 6.72 -15.46
C GLY A 321 0.15 7.93 -14.66
N ASP A 322 0.92 8.78 -15.33
CA ASP A 322 1.40 10.06 -14.79
C ASP A 322 0.23 11.05 -14.63
N CYS A 323 0.07 11.59 -13.43
CA CYS A 323 -0.97 12.56 -13.13
C CYS A 323 -0.82 13.86 -13.94
N LEU A 324 0.40 14.25 -14.32
CA LEU A 324 0.62 15.43 -15.16
C LEU A 324 0.11 15.25 -16.60
N ALA A 325 -0.08 14.00 -17.04
CA ALA A 325 -0.66 13.67 -18.34
C ALA A 325 -2.19 13.45 -18.25
N LEU A 326 -2.67 12.88 -17.15
CA LEU A 326 -4.07 12.46 -16.99
C LEU A 326 -4.96 13.54 -16.35
N LEU A 327 -4.47 14.26 -15.34
CA LEU A 327 -5.23 15.31 -14.65
C LEU A 327 -5.72 16.44 -15.59
N PRO A 328 -4.95 16.88 -16.62
CA PRO A 328 -5.43 17.88 -17.57
C PRO A 328 -6.70 17.48 -18.34
N GLN A 329 -7.01 16.19 -18.45
CA GLN A 329 -8.17 15.67 -19.19
C GLN A 329 -9.49 15.84 -18.43
N ILE A 330 -9.44 16.14 -17.13
CA ILE A 330 -10.62 16.52 -16.35
C ILE A 330 -11.09 17.92 -16.79
N PRO A 331 -12.39 18.19 -16.95
CA PRO A 331 -12.88 19.53 -17.28
C PRO A 331 -12.44 20.57 -16.23
N ASP A 332 -12.11 21.78 -16.68
CA ASP A 332 -11.83 22.90 -15.77
C ASP A 332 -13.08 23.23 -14.94
N LYS A 333 -12.88 23.78 -13.74
CA LYS A 333 -13.95 24.19 -12.82
C LYS A 333 -15.00 23.12 -12.50
N SER A 334 -14.62 21.84 -12.49
CA SER A 334 -15.55 20.72 -12.33
C SER A 334 -15.33 19.87 -11.08
N VAL A 335 -14.24 20.12 -10.34
CA VAL A 335 -13.84 19.32 -9.17
C VAL A 335 -14.23 20.05 -7.88
N ASP A 336 -14.95 19.36 -6.99
CA ASP A 336 -15.31 19.89 -5.66
C ASP A 336 -14.12 19.78 -4.70
N LEU A 337 -13.40 18.65 -4.74
CA LEU A 337 -12.28 18.38 -3.84
C LEU A 337 -11.15 17.63 -4.55
N ILE A 338 -9.94 18.17 -4.47
CA ILE A 338 -8.71 17.40 -4.72
C ILE A 338 -8.14 17.05 -3.35
N ILE A 339 -8.01 15.76 -3.02
CA ILE A 339 -7.48 15.27 -1.75
C ILE A 339 -6.39 14.24 -2.03
N THR A 340 -5.15 14.52 -1.62
CA THR A 340 -4.02 13.72 -2.11
C THR A 340 -2.77 13.76 -1.22
N ASP A 341 -1.97 12.70 -1.28
CA ASP A 341 -0.71 12.51 -0.56
C ASP A 341 0.40 12.21 -1.58
N PRO A 342 0.98 13.24 -2.23
CA PRO A 342 2.04 13.04 -3.21
C PRO A 342 3.29 12.42 -2.54
N PRO A 343 4.21 11.84 -3.32
CA PRO A 343 5.49 11.45 -2.78
C PRO A 343 6.24 12.62 -2.13
N HIS A 344 6.77 12.41 -0.93
CA HIS A 344 7.48 13.45 -0.15
C HIS A 344 8.93 13.61 -0.59
N GLY A 345 9.14 13.97 -1.85
CA GLY A 345 10.46 14.14 -2.45
C GLY A 345 11.25 12.83 -2.45
N ASP A 346 12.24 12.73 -1.57
CA ASP A 346 13.14 11.57 -1.52
C ASP A 346 12.70 10.47 -0.55
N ARG A 347 11.67 10.66 0.28
CA ARG A 347 11.39 9.80 1.45
C ARG A 347 11.15 8.31 1.14
N ILE A 348 10.30 8.00 0.17
CA ILE A 348 9.86 6.62 -0.12
C ILE A 348 9.96 6.37 -1.65
N PRO A 349 10.79 5.42 -2.11
CA PRO A 349 10.85 5.00 -3.50
C PRO A 349 9.77 3.97 -3.83
N TYR A 350 8.56 4.45 -4.13
CA TYR A 350 7.36 3.61 -4.23
C TYR A 350 7.45 2.54 -5.32
N LEU A 351 7.85 2.90 -6.55
CA LEU A 351 7.98 1.91 -7.64
C LEU A 351 9.11 0.90 -7.37
N GLU A 352 10.24 1.33 -6.81
CA GLU A 352 11.34 0.42 -6.48
C GLU A 352 10.93 -0.58 -5.39
N LEU A 353 10.16 -0.12 -4.40
CA LEU A 353 9.63 -0.95 -3.32
C LEU A 353 8.52 -1.90 -3.79
N SER A 354 7.67 -1.49 -4.74
CA SER A 354 6.61 -2.35 -5.29
C SER A 354 7.09 -3.28 -6.39
N GLU A 355 8.34 -3.18 -6.84
CA GLU A 355 8.85 -3.94 -7.98
C GLU A 355 8.66 -5.46 -7.81
N MET A 356 8.93 -6.01 -6.63
CA MET A 356 8.68 -7.43 -6.37
C MET A 356 7.21 -7.81 -6.58
N TRP A 357 6.26 -6.94 -6.21
CA TRP A 357 4.86 -7.21 -6.46
C TRP A 357 4.51 -7.07 -7.94
N ASN A 358 5.02 -6.06 -8.62
CA ASN A 358 4.80 -5.85 -10.05
C ASN A 358 5.32 -7.02 -10.89
N VAL A 359 6.45 -7.64 -10.51
CA VAL A 359 6.94 -8.88 -11.12
C VAL A 359 5.93 -10.03 -11.00
N ILE A 360 5.36 -10.26 -9.81
CA ILE A 360 4.34 -11.30 -9.59
C ILE A 360 3.07 -11.02 -10.40
N LEU A 361 2.74 -9.74 -10.59
CA LEU A 361 1.57 -9.30 -11.33
C LEU A 361 1.77 -9.25 -12.85
N GLY A 362 3.01 -9.44 -13.33
CA GLY A 362 3.37 -9.31 -14.74
C GLY A 362 3.38 -7.87 -15.26
N GLU A 363 3.51 -6.88 -14.37
CA GLU A 363 3.45 -5.45 -14.69
C GLU A 363 4.85 -4.87 -14.87
N GLU A 364 5.01 -3.93 -15.80
CA GLU A 364 6.23 -3.14 -15.96
C GLU A 364 5.98 -1.70 -15.51
N PRO A 365 6.41 -1.33 -14.29
CA PRO A 365 6.16 0.01 -13.78
C PRO A 365 7.02 1.05 -14.53
N PRO A 366 6.47 2.23 -14.86
CA PRO A 366 7.16 3.26 -15.63
C PRO A 366 8.06 4.09 -14.70
N PHE A 367 9.18 3.51 -14.29
CA PHE A 367 10.13 4.11 -13.36
C PHE A 367 10.46 5.56 -13.76
N GLU A 368 10.85 5.81 -15.00
CA GLU A 368 11.30 7.11 -15.52
C GLU A 368 10.32 8.25 -15.23
N SER A 369 9.02 7.94 -15.28
CA SER A 369 7.93 8.89 -15.12
C SER A 369 7.58 9.19 -13.65
N GLU A 370 7.98 8.36 -12.68
CA GLU A 370 7.68 8.58 -11.25
C GLU A 370 8.36 9.84 -10.70
N ILE A 371 7.60 10.68 -10.00
CA ILE A 371 8.08 11.98 -9.47
C ILE A 371 9.10 11.86 -8.32
N VAL A 372 9.26 10.69 -7.72
CA VAL A 372 10.14 10.46 -6.56
C VAL A 372 11.60 10.79 -6.87
N VAL A 373 12.26 11.46 -5.91
CA VAL A 373 13.72 11.64 -5.91
C VAL A 373 14.36 10.42 -5.27
N SER A 374 15.02 9.57 -6.06
CA SER A 374 15.69 8.39 -5.52
C SER A 374 17.16 8.64 -5.25
N ASN A 375 17.72 7.92 -4.26
CA ASN A 375 19.16 7.82 -4.07
C ASN A 375 19.83 6.88 -5.08
N ALA A 376 19.06 6.14 -5.87
CA ALA A 376 19.57 5.44 -7.04
C ALA A 376 19.97 6.44 -8.13
N LYS A 377 21.26 6.49 -8.45
CA LYS A 377 21.83 7.40 -9.44
C LYS A 377 21.24 7.16 -10.83
N GLU A 378 20.88 5.92 -11.12
CA GLU A 378 20.25 5.43 -12.34
C GLU A 378 18.87 6.04 -12.58
N ARG A 379 18.21 6.59 -11.53
CA ARG A 379 16.89 7.23 -11.64
C ARG A 379 16.98 8.68 -12.12
N VAL A 380 18.16 9.31 -12.04
CA VAL A 380 18.55 10.63 -12.58
C VAL A 380 17.70 11.84 -12.10
N LYS A 381 16.59 11.63 -11.40
CA LYS A 381 15.67 12.67 -10.93
C LYS A 381 16.20 13.39 -9.68
N LYS A 382 16.18 14.72 -9.69
CA LYS A 382 16.68 15.60 -8.61
C LYS A 382 15.55 16.42 -7.99
N THR A 383 15.85 17.08 -6.88
CA THR A 383 14.89 17.93 -6.16
C THR A 383 14.32 19.07 -7.02
N HIS A 384 15.10 19.60 -7.97
CA HIS A 384 14.62 20.61 -8.92
C HIS A 384 13.49 20.05 -9.81
N ASP A 385 13.67 18.85 -10.37
CA ASP A 385 12.67 18.21 -11.22
C ASP A 385 11.40 17.90 -10.43
N TYR A 386 11.55 17.44 -9.18
CA TYR A 386 10.44 17.22 -8.26
C TYR A 386 9.66 18.52 -8.00
N ASN A 387 10.35 19.62 -7.66
CA ASN A 387 9.71 20.92 -7.42
C ASN A 387 8.98 21.43 -8.67
N GLN A 388 9.59 21.31 -9.86
CA GLN A 388 8.98 21.72 -11.12
C GLN A 388 7.70 20.91 -11.41
N ALA A 389 7.76 19.59 -11.23
CA ALA A 389 6.62 18.70 -11.43
C ALA A 389 5.49 18.98 -10.42
N MET A 390 5.82 19.18 -9.14
CA MET A 390 4.83 19.54 -8.11
C MET A 390 4.20 20.92 -8.36
N SER A 391 4.97 21.92 -8.77
CA SER A 391 4.43 23.23 -9.17
C SER A 391 3.48 23.12 -10.36
N ARG A 392 3.85 22.32 -11.38
CA ARG A 392 2.98 22.06 -12.53
C ARG A 392 1.69 21.34 -12.12
N PHE A 393 1.80 20.34 -11.23
CA PHE A 393 0.64 19.67 -10.65
C PHE A 393 -0.30 20.66 -9.98
N LEU A 394 0.20 21.51 -9.07
CA LEU A 394 -0.63 22.49 -8.36
C LEU A 394 -1.29 23.50 -9.30
N GLN A 395 -0.59 23.93 -10.36
CA GLN A 395 -1.17 24.79 -11.40
C GLN A 395 -2.29 24.12 -12.20
N ILE A 396 -2.16 22.82 -12.49
CA ILE A 396 -3.24 22.07 -13.17
C ILE A 396 -4.40 21.90 -12.20
N ALA A 397 -4.13 21.44 -10.98
CA ALA A 397 -5.12 21.21 -9.93
C ALA A 397 -5.97 22.46 -9.68
N SER A 398 -5.35 23.65 -9.61
CA SER A 398 -6.07 24.89 -9.37
C SER A 398 -7.09 25.24 -10.45
N ARG A 399 -6.81 24.93 -11.72
CA ARG A 399 -7.76 25.14 -12.83
C ARG A 399 -8.90 24.13 -12.82
N LYS A 400 -8.69 22.92 -12.27
CA LYS A 400 -9.70 21.86 -12.22
C LYS A 400 -10.73 22.07 -11.12
N LEU A 401 -10.35 22.71 -10.03
CA LEU A 401 -11.25 23.03 -8.94
C LEU A 401 -12.35 24.00 -9.39
N SER A 402 -13.59 23.70 -8.98
CA SER A 402 -14.73 24.61 -9.06
C SER A 402 -14.50 25.87 -8.22
N ASP A 403 -15.34 26.89 -8.40
CA ASP A 403 -15.18 28.18 -7.69
C ASP A 403 -15.31 28.03 -6.15
N SER A 404 -16.05 27.02 -5.68
CA SER A 404 -16.13 26.63 -4.26
C SER A 404 -15.25 25.43 -3.89
N GLY A 405 -14.39 24.99 -4.80
CA GLY A 405 -13.58 23.79 -4.64
C GLY A 405 -12.41 23.97 -3.68
N SER A 406 -11.95 22.87 -3.11
CA SER A 406 -10.81 22.85 -2.19
C SER A 406 -9.73 21.86 -2.62
N LEU A 407 -8.47 22.18 -2.30
CA LEU A 407 -7.34 21.27 -2.36
C LEU A 407 -6.89 20.95 -0.94
N VAL A 408 -6.80 19.66 -0.63
CA VAL A 408 -6.12 19.14 0.57
C VAL A 408 -4.89 18.36 0.15
N LEU A 409 -3.73 18.84 0.56
CA LEU A 409 -2.43 18.23 0.30
C LEU A 409 -1.85 17.67 1.59
N PHE A 410 -1.69 16.36 1.68
CA PHE A 410 -0.95 15.74 2.77
C PHE A 410 0.55 15.79 2.46
N PHE A 411 1.31 16.51 3.28
CA PHE A 411 2.71 16.73 2.97
C PHE A 411 3.59 16.87 4.21
N ASN A 412 4.80 16.36 4.10
CA ASN A 412 5.93 16.67 4.97
C ASN A 412 7.21 16.51 4.16
N ALA A 413 8.17 17.41 4.35
CA ALA A 413 9.51 17.17 3.91
C ALA A 413 10.53 17.68 4.94
N ARG A 414 11.69 17.03 4.95
CA ARG A 414 12.77 17.32 5.90
C ARG A 414 13.45 18.67 5.64
N THR A 415 13.58 19.06 4.37
CA THR A 415 14.41 20.22 3.96
C THR A 415 13.55 21.32 3.37
N LYS A 416 13.86 22.59 3.67
CA LYS A 416 13.21 23.77 3.06
C LYS A 416 13.15 23.70 1.52
N GLU A 417 14.20 23.17 0.87
CA GLU A 417 14.25 22.99 -0.59
C GLU A 417 13.05 22.21 -1.15
N SER A 418 12.59 21.19 -0.42
CA SER A 418 11.48 20.33 -0.83
C SER A 418 10.11 20.98 -0.62
N TRP A 419 10.05 22.13 0.04
CA TRP A 419 8.84 22.94 0.23
C TRP A 419 8.72 24.08 -0.79
N LYS A 420 9.76 24.36 -1.59
CA LYS A 420 9.78 25.51 -2.53
C LYS A 420 8.64 25.52 -3.54
N PHE A 421 8.14 24.35 -3.93
CA PHE A 421 6.97 24.28 -4.81
C PHE A 421 5.73 24.94 -4.20
N LEU A 422 5.56 24.89 -2.86
CA LEU A 422 4.46 25.52 -2.13
C LEU A 422 4.66 27.01 -1.95
N GLU A 423 5.90 27.49 -1.80
CA GLU A 423 6.20 28.93 -1.78
C GLU A 423 5.86 29.56 -3.14
N SER A 424 6.32 28.91 -4.21
CA SER A 424 6.04 29.31 -5.59
C SER A 424 4.54 29.26 -5.90
N PHE A 425 3.85 28.23 -5.38
CA PHE A 425 2.40 28.13 -5.51
C PHE A 425 1.70 29.21 -4.71
N SER A 426 1.94 29.38 -3.41
CA SER A 426 1.27 30.39 -2.58
C SER A 426 1.38 31.81 -3.15
N GLY A 427 2.54 32.17 -3.71
CA GLY A 427 2.74 33.46 -4.37
C GLY A 427 1.93 33.63 -5.68
N SER A 428 1.65 32.55 -6.41
CA SER A 428 0.90 32.57 -7.68
C SER A 428 -0.59 32.19 -7.51
N ALA A 429 -0.92 31.39 -6.52
CA ALA A 429 -2.24 30.86 -6.21
C ALA A 429 -3.17 31.96 -5.69
N ASN A 430 -2.65 32.92 -4.91
CA ASN A 430 -3.38 34.13 -4.56
C ASN A 430 -3.83 34.94 -5.80
N LYS A 431 -3.07 34.91 -6.89
CA LYS A 431 -3.45 35.55 -8.17
C LYS A 431 -4.43 34.71 -8.99
N ALA A 432 -4.49 33.40 -8.73
CA ALA A 432 -5.36 32.44 -9.42
C ALA A 432 -6.63 32.09 -8.62
N GLY A 433 -6.89 32.78 -7.50
CA GLY A 433 -8.07 32.55 -6.68
C GLY A 433 -8.01 31.28 -5.82
N MET A 434 -6.83 30.81 -5.43
CA MET A 434 -6.66 29.74 -4.43
C MET A 434 -5.80 30.23 -3.27
N GLY A 435 -6.46 30.64 -2.19
CA GLY A 435 -5.78 31.04 -0.96
C GLY A 435 -5.43 29.84 -0.09
N TYR A 436 -4.29 29.93 0.61
CA TYR A 436 -3.99 29.03 1.71
C TYR A 436 -4.91 29.32 2.90
N CYS A 437 -5.62 28.31 3.39
CA CYS A 437 -6.59 28.46 4.49
C CYS A 437 -5.98 28.11 5.85
N GLY A 438 -5.03 27.18 5.88
CA GLY A 438 -4.40 26.67 7.10
C GLY A 438 -4.00 25.20 6.97
N CYS A 439 -3.51 24.61 8.05
CA CYS A 439 -3.13 23.21 8.10
C CYS A 439 -3.39 22.57 9.46
N PHE A 440 -3.32 21.24 9.51
CA PHE A 440 -3.41 20.46 10.74
C PHE A 440 -2.45 19.27 10.70
N PRO A 441 -1.92 18.82 11.85
CA PRO A 441 -1.09 17.62 11.93
C PRO A 441 -1.93 16.34 11.78
N LEU A 442 -1.41 15.37 11.03
CA LEU A 442 -1.96 14.02 10.99
C LEU A 442 -1.44 13.20 12.17
N VAL A 443 -2.36 12.60 12.92
CA VAL A 443 -2.05 11.57 13.92
C VAL A 443 -2.18 10.20 13.27
N TYR A 444 -1.37 9.23 13.71
CA TYR A 444 -1.41 7.85 13.26
C TYR A 444 -1.59 6.92 14.46
N SER A 445 -2.33 5.82 14.28
CA SER A 445 -2.59 4.81 15.33
C SER A 445 -1.33 4.07 15.81
N ALA A 446 -0.24 4.16 15.05
CA ALA A 446 1.04 3.53 15.34
C ALA A 446 2.18 4.39 14.78
N ALA A 447 3.29 4.47 15.52
CA ALA A 447 4.49 5.16 15.05
C ALA A 447 5.09 4.47 13.82
N SER A 448 5.52 5.25 12.84
CA SER A 448 6.15 4.72 11.63
C SER A 448 7.59 4.28 11.92
N VAL A 449 8.01 3.13 11.40
CA VAL A 449 9.42 2.67 11.46
C VAL A 449 10.36 3.61 10.69
N VAL A 450 9.82 4.42 9.79
CA VAL A 450 10.55 5.41 8.96
C VAL A 450 10.30 6.84 9.47
N GLN A 451 9.80 7.00 10.70
CA GLN A 451 9.62 8.31 11.31
C GLN A 451 10.98 8.92 11.68
N ASP A 452 11.17 10.19 11.31
CA ASP A 452 12.39 10.91 11.67
C ASP A 452 12.30 11.34 13.15
N ASN A 453 13.09 10.69 14.00
CA ASN A 453 13.11 10.94 15.44
C ASN A 453 14.17 11.98 15.85
N ARG A 454 14.83 12.63 14.89
CA ARG A 454 15.84 13.66 15.18
C ARG A 454 15.21 14.93 15.74
N GLU A 455 15.97 15.62 16.58
CA GLU A 455 15.57 16.90 17.16
C GLU A 455 15.41 17.96 16.05
N GLY A 456 14.25 18.63 16.00
CA GLY A 456 13.94 19.68 15.02
C GLY A 456 13.22 19.23 13.73
N ALA A 457 13.17 17.93 13.42
CA ALA A 457 12.41 17.44 12.26
C ALA A 457 10.89 17.59 12.46
N LEU A 458 10.16 17.87 11.38
CA LEU A 458 8.69 17.79 11.39
C LEU A 458 8.28 16.34 11.65
N ARG A 459 7.73 16.09 12.84
CA ARG A 459 7.49 14.73 13.35
C ARG A 459 6.26 14.04 12.75
N VAL A 460 5.38 14.80 12.11
CA VAL A 460 4.09 14.35 11.59
C VAL A 460 3.87 14.88 10.17
N ASP A 461 3.04 14.19 9.41
CA ASP A 461 2.56 14.72 8.12
C ASP A 461 1.51 15.79 8.39
N TYR A 462 1.35 16.78 7.50
CA TYR A 462 0.36 17.85 7.64
C TYR A 462 -0.66 17.78 6.53
N GLY A 463 -1.95 17.95 6.85
CA GLY A 463 -2.99 18.26 5.87
C GLY A 463 -3.00 19.76 5.61
N LEU A 464 -2.54 20.19 4.45
CA LEU A 464 -2.53 21.59 4.01
C LEU A 464 -3.80 21.88 3.21
N VAL A 465 -4.55 22.92 3.58
CA VAL A 465 -5.83 23.24 2.94
C VAL A 465 -5.72 24.54 2.14
N PHE A 466 -6.19 24.49 0.90
CA PHE A 466 -6.30 25.62 -0.01
C PHE A 466 -7.70 25.69 -0.60
N SER A 467 -8.27 26.88 -0.77
CA SER A 467 -9.60 27.05 -1.36
C SER A 467 -9.77 28.42 -2.02
N GLY A 468 -10.91 28.61 -2.71
CA GLY A 468 -11.32 29.90 -3.29
C GLY A 468 -11.38 31.05 -2.28
N SER A 469 -11.69 30.73 -1.03
CA SER A 469 -11.68 31.66 0.10
C SER A 469 -10.45 31.42 0.97
N ALA A 470 -9.71 32.47 1.29
CA ALA A 470 -8.60 32.36 2.26
C ALA A 470 -9.08 32.09 3.70
N VAL A 471 -10.39 32.01 3.94
CA VAL A 471 -10.99 31.76 5.25
C VAL A 471 -11.46 30.31 5.33
N ALA A 472 -10.91 29.55 6.28
CA ALA A 472 -11.34 28.19 6.59
C ALA A 472 -12.72 28.18 7.27
N SER A 473 -13.54 27.17 6.99
CA SER A 473 -14.80 26.95 7.71
C SER A 473 -14.55 26.53 9.17
N PRO A 474 -15.52 26.75 10.08
CA PRO A 474 -15.42 26.27 11.46
C PRO A 474 -15.12 24.77 11.56
N SER A 475 -15.71 23.97 10.67
CA SER A 475 -15.47 22.52 10.59
C SER A 475 -14.01 22.13 10.32
N LEU A 476 -13.21 23.02 9.74
CA LEU A 476 -11.77 22.82 9.57
C LEU A 476 -10.97 23.37 10.75
N THR A 477 -11.32 24.56 11.25
CA THR A 477 -10.60 25.19 12.37
C THR A 477 -10.75 24.42 13.68
N ASP A 478 -11.82 23.62 13.81
CA ASP A 478 -12.05 22.74 14.95
C ASP A 478 -11.20 21.45 14.91
N ILE A 479 -10.45 21.20 13.83
CA ILE A 479 -9.52 20.07 13.76
C ILE A 479 -8.40 20.26 14.80
N PRO A 480 -8.15 19.27 15.68
CA PRO A 480 -7.10 19.36 16.69
C PRO A 480 -5.74 19.72 16.10
N GLY A 481 -5.12 20.76 16.64
CA GLY A 481 -3.82 21.26 16.17
C GLY A 481 -3.88 22.10 14.89
N TRP A 482 -5.04 22.64 14.52
CA TRP A 482 -5.15 23.58 13.41
C TRP A 482 -4.23 24.79 13.57
N MET A 483 -3.56 25.17 12.47
CA MET A 483 -2.64 26.31 12.41
C MET A 483 -2.94 27.15 11.15
N PRO A 484 -2.98 28.50 11.27
CA PRO A 484 -3.25 29.38 10.13
C PRO A 484 -2.04 29.59 9.22
N SER A 485 -0.83 29.23 9.67
CA SER A 485 0.41 29.36 8.90
C SER A 485 0.89 28.00 8.38
N LEU A 486 1.76 28.02 7.36
CA LEU A 486 2.44 26.80 6.90
C LEU A 486 3.37 26.26 8.00
N PRO A 487 3.54 24.94 8.11
CA PRO A 487 4.51 24.36 9.03
C PRO A 487 5.92 24.71 8.58
N THR A 488 6.72 25.28 9.48
CA THR A 488 8.11 25.64 9.18
C THR A 488 9.04 24.50 9.60
N PRO A 489 9.73 23.80 8.68
CA PRO A 489 10.79 22.89 9.06
C PRO A 489 11.92 23.68 9.73
N LYS A 490 12.43 23.20 10.88
CA LYS A 490 13.63 23.79 11.51
C LYS A 490 14.85 23.49 10.63
N GLU A 491 15.77 24.44 10.55
CA GLU A 491 16.93 24.44 9.64
C GLU A 491 17.81 23.19 9.71
#